data_AF-A0A7S0C8S1-F1
#
_entry.id   AF-A0A7S0C8S1-F1
#
_cell.length_a   1.000
_cell.length_b   1.000
_cell.length_c   1.000
_cell.angle_alpha   90.00
_cell.angle_beta   90.00
_cell.angle_gamma   90.00
#
_symmetry.space_group_name_H-M   'P 1'
#
loop_
_entity.id
_entity.type
_entity.pdbx_description
1 polymer ?
#
loop_
_entity_poly.entity_id
_entity_poly.type
_entity_poly.pdbx_seq_one_letter_code
_entity_poly.pdbx_strand_id
1 'polypeptide(L)'
;RISQITFIVHTKIQLIGATMSCHKRILACLLLLAAVYFLFQNVYLDLTLDLAPDTLSMTPASAASLSMCFVHLGKTGGTALGCAFDEHIQSSLSNRALCQNKTERVGSPLHTAVRERVHLVPAPVLDKRFDSFLVTLRDPVARMVSWYFYLHPKYPPQKKPKHQKLCHDMVFFRCWPTLKNFTEVGLNVTEAGNSTCDTLARNIARGTYHCWHNYWNYERTYGPLLDSNKKVYVVRTEHLWRDFDEIEAALVGSESGSGPTTVAGQKSGGGSKEVTNRFERNGDELSLLGQQNLCRALCREIQVYKKILRLSVNLSAAEKNKTLQELAKTCPLEAGEAGCGKEGEGVLQNDPLVHSV
;
A
#
# COMPACT_ATOMS: atom_id res chain seq x y z
N ARG A 1 14.92 -0.83 28.65
CA ARG A 1 15.40 0.20 27.69
C ARG A 1 15.20 1.63 28.19
N ILE A 2 14.01 1.99 28.71
CA ILE A 2 13.75 3.34 29.27
C ILE A 2 14.76 3.69 30.39
N SER A 3 15.00 2.79 31.35
CA SER A 3 15.97 3.00 32.43
C SER A 3 17.42 3.26 31.97
N GLN A 4 17.85 2.66 30.84
CA GLN A 4 19.19 2.89 30.28
C GLN A 4 19.29 4.26 29.58
N ILE A 5 18.20 4.72 28.95
CA ILE A 5 18.12 6.05 28.33
C ILE A 5 18.13 7.13 29.42
N THR A 6 17.38 6.94 30.51
CA THR A 6 17.36 7.86 31.65
C THR A 6 18.75 8.01 32.28
N PHE A 7 19.49 6.91 32.41
CA PHE A 7 20.86 6.93 32.94
C PHE A 7 21.84 7.69 32.04
N ILE A 8 21.83 7.45 30.72
CA ILE A 8 22.72 8.14 29.77
C ILE A 8 22.45 9.65 29.73
N VAL A 9 21.18 10.05 29.77
CA VAL A 9 20.77 11.46 29.80
C VAL A 9 21.26 12.12 31.09
N HIS A 10 21.11 11.46 32.24
CA HIS A 10 21.50 12.03 33.52
C HIS A 10 23.03 12.22 33.63
N THR A 11 23.82 11.24 33.18
CA THR A 11 25.29 11.28 33.27
C THR A 11 25.90 12.34 32.33
N LYS A 12 25.31 12.57 31.14
CA LYS A 12 25.79 13.60 30.21
C LYS A 12 25.46 15.03 30.65
N ILE A 13 24.35 15.23 31.37
CA ILE A 13 23.99 16.55 31.91
C ILE A 13 24.99 17.01 32.98
N GLN A 14 25.54 16.09 33.78
CA GLN A 14 26.54 16.44 34.79
C GLN A 14 27.91 16.85 34.19
N LEU A 15 28.29 16.32 33.02
CA LEU A 15 29.58 16.64 32.39
C LEU A 15 29.64 18.03 31.74
N ILE A 16 28.50 18.65 31.41
CA ILE A 16 28.44 19.96 30.74
C ILE A 16 28.57 21.13 31.76
N GLY A 17 28.67 20.81 33.05
CA GLY A 17 28.46 21.75 34.16
C GLY A 17 29.58 22.75 34.49
N ALA A 18 30.78 22.69 33.92
CA ALA A 18 31.90 23.46 34.49
C ALA A 18 32.29 24.77 33.77
N THR A 19 31.98 24.98 32.48
CA THR A 19 32.59 26.09 31.72
C THR A 19 31.65 26.90 30.81
N MET A 20 30.36 26.56 30.76
CA MET A 20 29.42 27.27 29.89
C MET A 20 28.73 28.44 30.60
N SER A 21 28.67 29.60 29.92
CA SER A 21 27.86 30.74 30.37
C SER A 21 26.38 30.39 30.42
N CYS A 22 25.63 31.09 31.28
CA CYS A 22 24.22 30.81 31.58
C CYS A 22 23.34 30.63 30.32
N HIS A 23 23.53 31.48 29.31
CA HIS A 23 22.76 31.39 28.06
C HIS A 23 22.98 30.10 27.27
N LYS A 24 24.22 29.59 27.23
CA LYS A 24 24.51 28.34 26.50
C LYS A 24 23.92 27.11 27.22
N ARG A 25 23.80 27.16 28.55
CA ARG A 25 23.14 26.09 29.34
C ARG A 25 21.64 26.02 29.07
N ILE A 26 20.99 27.17 28.95
CA ILE A 26 19.55 27.26 28.62
C ILE A 26 19.31 26.70 27.21
N LEU A 27 20.11 27.11 26.22
CA LEU A 27 19.97 26.61 24.86
C LEU A 27 20.22 25.09 24.77
N ALA A 28 21.24 24.59 25.46
CA ALA A 28 21.50 23.14 25.51
C ALA A 28 20.36 22.36 26.17
N CYS A 29 19.78 22.86 27.27
CA CYS A 29 18.60 22.24 27.89
C CYS A 29 17.38 22.24 26.97
N LEU A 30 17.13 23.34 26.24
CA LEU A 30 16.02 23.41 25.29
C LEU A 30 16.20 22.44 24.12
N LEU A 31 17.42 22.32 23.57
CA LEU A 31 17.71 21.34 22.52
C LEU A 31 17.58 19.90 23.02
N LEU A 32 17.97 19.63 24.27
CA LEU A 32 17.87 18.30 24.86
C LEU A 32 16.42 17.95 25.20
N LEU A 33 15.63 18.90 25.69
CA LEU A 33 14.17 18.75 25.88
C LEU A 33 13.46 18.56 24.54
N ALA A 34 13.85 19.29 23.49
CA ALA A 34 13.30 19.10 22.15
C ALA A 34 13.66 17.71 21.60
N ALA A 35 14.89 17.24 21.78
CA ALA A 35 15.31 15.90 21.36
C ALA A 35 14.59 14.81 22.16
N VAL A 36 14.45 14.96 23.48
CA VAL A 36 13.69 14.03 24.33
C VAL A 36 12.22 14.05 23.94
N TYR A 37 11.61 15.20 23.70
CA TYR A 37 10.23 15.33 23.24
C TYR A 37 10.04 14.67 21.87
N PHE A 38 10.98 14.84 20.94
CA PHE A 38 10.94 14.17 19.64
C PHE A 38 11.05 12.65 19.79
N LEU A 39 11.94 12.16 20.65
CA LEU A 39 12.04 10.73 20.97
C LEU A 39 10.76 10.23 21.66
N PHE A 40 10.18 11.00 22.57
CA PHE A 40 8.95 10.63 23.27
C PHE A 40 7.76 10.60 22.32
N GLN A 41 7.61 11.56 21.41
CA GLN A 41 6.55 11.56 20.39
C GLN A 41 6.68 10.34 19.47
N ASN A 42 7.89 10.00 19.03
CA ASN A 42 8.10 8.79 18.23
C ASN A 42 7.82 7.50 19.01
N VAL A 43 8.15 7.45 20.30
CA VAL A 43 7.91 6.27 21.16
C VAL A 43 6.44 6.16 21.59
N TYR A 44 5.75 7.27 21.84
CA TYR A 44 4.36 7.28 22.29
C TYR A 44 3.37 7.01 21.15
N LEU A 45 3.72 7.41 19.91
CA LEU A 45 2.99 7.01 18.72
C LEU A 45 3.12 5.50 18.45
N ASP A 46 4.25 4.89 18.84
CA ASP A 46 4.45 3.44 18.84
C ASP A 46 3.64 2.76 19.96
N LEU A 47 3.68 3.29 21.19
CA LEU A 47 3.07 2.66 22.37
C LEU A 47 1.54 2.76 22.43
N THR A 48 0.93 3.78 21.84
CA THR A 48 -0.54 3.86 21.74
C THR A 48 -1.10 2.97 20.63
N LEU A 49 -0.24 2.42 19.76
CA LEU A 49 -0.61 1.47 18.71
C LEU A 49 -0.52 -0.01 19.14
N ASP A 50 0.11 -0.30 20.27
CA ASP A 50 0.45 -1.66 20.73
C ASP A 50 -0.62 -2.33 21.62
N LEU A 51 -1.80 -1.72 21.79
CA LEU A 51 -2.98 -2.43 22.31
C LEU A 51 -3.75 -3.09 21.15
N ALA A 52 -3.04 -3.80 20.27
CA ALA A 52 -3.68 -4.79 19.43
C ALA A 52 -3.79 -6.09 20.24
N PRO A 53 -4.98 -6.72 20.30
CA PRO A 53 -5.23 -7.90 21.11
C PRO A 53 -4.28 -9.03 20.70
N ASP A 54 -3.89 -9.80 21.71
CA ASP A 54 -3.06 -11.01 21.68
C ASP A 54 -2.91 -11.61 20.27
N THR A 55 -1.65 -11.87 19.87
CA THR A 55 -1.32 -12.74 18.74
C THR A 55 -2.22 -13.96 18.77
N LEU A 56 -3.28 -13.94 17.97
CA LEU A 56 -4.30 -14.98 17.95
C LEU A 56 -3.61 -16.23 17.43
N SER A 57 -3.25 -17.11 18.35
CA SER A 57 -2.94 -18.50 18.05
C SER A 57 -4.17 -19.08 17.35
N MET A 58 -4.11 -19.19 16.02
CA MET A 58 -5.17 -19.83 15.25
C MET A 58 -5.11 -21.33 15.56
N THR A 59 -6.09 -21.83 16.30
CA THR A 59 -6.22 -23.26 16.52
C THR A 59 -6.45 -23.96 15.17
N PRO A 60 -5.69 -25.02 14.83
CA PRO A 60 -5.70 -25.68 13.51
C PRO A 60 -7.07 -26.14 13.00
N ALA A 61 -8.03 -26.42 13.90
CA ALA A 61 -9.37 -26.88 13.55
C ALA A 61 -10.24 -25.85 12.78
N SER A 62 -9.81 -24.59 12.68
CA SER A 62 -10.58 -23.50 12.04
C SER A 62 -10.27 -23.27 10.56
N ALA A 63 -9.23 -23.89 9.99
CA ALA A 63 -8.81 -23.58 8.62
C ALA A 63 -9.82 -24.07 7.56
N ALA A 64 -10.43 -25.25 7.77
CA ALA A 64 -11.40 -25.82 6.83
C ALA A 64 -12.72 -25.04 6.76
N SER A 65 -13.05 -24.27 7.79
CA SER A 65 -14.27 -23.44 7.85
C SER A 65 -14.03 -22.00 7.41
N LEU A 66 -12.79 -21.57 7.19
CA LEU A 66 -12.50 -20.18 6.85
C LEU A 66 -13.01 -19.85 5.44
N SER A 67 -13.87 -18.83 5.33
CA SER A 67 -14.30 -18.29 4.05
C SER A 67 -13.73 -16.89 3.84
N MET A 68 -12.93 -16.73 2.79
CA MET A 68 -12.27 -15.48 2.43
C MET A 68 -12.77 -14.93 1.10
N CYS A 69 -12.89 -13.60 1.01
CA CYS A 69 -12.99 -12.89 -0.27
C CYS A 69 -11.63 -12.27 -0.62
N PHE A 70 -11.12 -12.58 -1.81
CA PHE A 70 -9.92 -11.94 -2.35
C PHE A 70 -10.28 -10.62 -3.03
N VAL A 71 -10.05 -9.51 -2.33
CA VAL A 71 -10.30 -8.15 -2.81
C VAL A 71 -8.98 -7.58 -3.31
N HIS A 72 -8.92 -7.12 -4.56
CA HIS A 72 -7.72 -6.42 -4.99
C HIS A 72 -7.98 -5.19 -5.86
N LEU A 73 -7.13 -4.21 -5.60
CA LEU A 73 -6.99 -3.01 -6.39
C LEU A 73 -6.21 -3.27 -7.69
N GLY A 74 -6.33 -2.34 -8.64
CA GLY A 74 -5.49 -2.31 -9.82
C GLY A 74 -4.02 -2.15 -9.44
N LYS A 75 -3.15 -2.87 -10.15
CA LYS A 75 -1.68 -2.71 -10.07
C LYS A 75 -1.03 -3.08 -8.73
N THR A 76 -1.75 -3.74 -7.84
CA THR A 76 -1.25 -4.29 -6.57
C THR A 76 -0.94 -5.79 -6.66
N GLY A 77 -0.52 -6.30 -7.83
CA GLY A 77 -0.13 -7.70 -8.00
C GLY A 77 -1.29 -8.73 -8.02
N GLY A 78 -2.55 -8.29 -7.99
CA GLY A 78 -3.67 -9.23 -7.83
C GLY A 78 -3.87 -10.25 -8.95
N THR A 79 -3.46 -9.97 -10.19
CA THR A 79 -3.44 -10.99 -11.26
C THR A 79 -2.34 -12.04 -11.02
N ALA A 80 -1.17 -11.63 -10.50
CA ALA A 80 -0.10 -12.56 -10.21
C ALA A 80 -0.50 -13.53 -9.09
N LEU A 81 -1.13 -12.99 -8.04
CA LEU A 81 -1.70 -13.78 -6.95
C LEU A 81 -2.90 -14.63 -7.41
N GLY A 82 -3.76 -14.07 -8.25
CA GLY A 82 -4.91 -14.76 -8.83
C GLY A 82 -4.54 -16.03 -9.60
N CYS A 83 -3.38 -16.04 -10.28
CA CYS A 83 -2.86 -17.25 -10.94
C CYS A 83 -2.36 -18.32 -9.96
N ALA A 84 -2.25 -18.03 -8.67
CA ALA A 84 -1.88 -19.02 -7.65
C ALA A 84 -3.10 -19.70 -7.01
N PHE A 85 -4.33 -19.26 -7.33
CA PHE A 85 -5.58 -19.85 -6.83
C PHE A 85 -6.21 -20.83 -7.84
N ASP A 86 -7.31 -21.47 -7.43
CA ASP A 86 -8.07 -22.47 -8.20
C ASP A 86 -8.52 -21.93 -9.56
N GLU A 87 -8.72 -22.83 -10.51
CA GLU A 87 -9.46 -22.59 -11.74
C GLU A 87 -10.76 -21.80 -11.53
N HIS A 88 -11.54 -22.07 -10.48
CA HIS A 88 -12.75 -21.30 -10.18
C HIS A 88 -12.44 -19.81 -9.97
N ILE A 89 -11.41 -19.48 -9.19
CA ILE A 89 -10.97 -18.10 -8.99
C ILE A 89 -10.34 -17.54 -10.28
N GLN A 90 -9.61 -18.37 -11.02
CA GLN A 90 -9.03 -17.99 -12.31
C GLN A 90 -10.09 -17.72 -13.38
N SER A 91 -11.28 -18.33 -13.31
CA SER A 91 -12.38 -18.09 -14.25
C SER A 91 -12.87 -16.64 -14.19
N SER A 92 -12.74 -15.99 -13.03
CA SER A 92 -12.99 -14.55 -12.85
C SER A 92 -11.89 -13.65 -13.45
N LEU A 93 -10.75 -14.22 -13.87
CA LEU A 93 -9.68 -13.47 -14.52
C LEU A 93 -10.02 -13.27 -15.99
N SER A 94 -9.93 -12.03 -16.44
CA SER A 94 -10.19 -11.65 -17.84
C SER A 94 -9.25 -12.30 -18.88
N ASN A 95 -8.19 -13.01 -18.44
CA ASN A 95 -7.20 -13.65 -19.30
C ASN A 95 -6.62 -14.92 -18.65
N ARG A 96 -7.41 -16.00 -18.58
CA ARG A 96 -6.96 -17.30 -18.06
C ARG A 96 -5.67 -17.83 -18.72
N ALA A 97 -5.46 -17.50 -19.99
CA ALA A 97 -4.23 -17.83 -20.73
C ALA A 97 -2.93 -17.34 -20.05
N LEU A 98 -3.00 -16.28 -19.24
CA LEU A 98 -1.82 -15.77 -18.52
C LEU A 98 -1.36 -16.69 -17.37
N CYS A 99 -2.20 -17.62 -16.92
CA CYS A 99 -1.89 -18.54 -15.82
C CYS A 99 -1.47 -19.94 -16.32
N GLN A 100 -1.61 -20.25 -17.61
CA GLN A 100 -1.51 -21.62 -18.18
C GLN A 100 -0.14 -22.31 -18.03
N ASN A 101 0.94 -21.57 -17.73
CA ASN A 101 2.28 -22.14 -17.54
C ASN A 101 2.77 -22.10 -16.09
N LYS A 102 1.90 -21.70 -15.15
CA LYS A 102 2.24 -21.65 -13.72
C LYS A 102 1.64 -22.88 -13.07
N THR A 103 2.52 -23.83 -12.81
CA THR A 103 2.31 -25.04 -12.02
C THR A 103 1.30 -24.84 -10.89
N GLU A 104 0.31 -25.71 -10.92
CA GLU A 104 -0.79 -25.87 -9.97
C GLU A 104 -0.27 -25.96 -8.52
N ARG A 105 -0.53 -24.94 -7.71
CA ARG A 105 -0.57 -25.06 -6.23
C ARG A 105 -1.93 -25.63 -5.81
N VAL A 106 -2.41 -26.66 -6.50
CA VAL A 106 -3.72 -27.27 -6.24
C VAL A 106 -3.70 -27.86 -4.83
N GLY A 107 -4.70 -27.47 -4.03
CA GLY A 107 -4.90 -27.99 -2.68
C GLY A 107 -4.23 -27.22 -1.54
N SER A 108 -3.74 -26.00 -1.76
CA SER A 108 -3.25 -25.19 -0.64
C SER A 108 -4.41 -24.73 0.28
N PRO A 109 -4.18 -24.53 1.60
CA PRO A 109 -5.22 -24.03 2.50
C PRO A 109 -5.80 -22.69 2.07
N LEU A 110 -4.96 -21.73 1.64
CA LEU A 110 -5.44 -20.42 1.20
C LEU A 110 -6.28 -20.55 -0.07
N HIS A 111 -5.92 -21.47 -0.96
CA HIS A 111 -6.68 -21.78 -2.16
C HIS A 111 -8.11 -22.25 -1.82
N THR A 112 -8.27 -23.12 -0.82
CA THR A 112 -9.59 -23.58 -0.38
C THR A 112 -10.37 -22.50 0.39
N ALA A 113 -9.66 -21.65 1.12
CA ALA A 113 -10.26 -20.58 1.93
C ALA A 113 -10.82 -19.44 1.07
N VAL A 114 -10.18 -19.09 -0.05
CA VAL A 114 -10.63 -18.03 -0.97
C VAL A 114 -11.80 -18.53 -1.83
N ARG A 115 -13.02 -18.05 -1.54
CA ARG A 115 -14.24 -18.47 -2.24
C ARG A 115 -14.62 -17.56 -3.40
N GLU A 116 -14.27 -16.28 -3.30
CA GLU A 116 -14.61 -15.28 -4.31
C GLU A 116 -13.46 -14.31 -4.52
N ARG A 117 -13.35 -13.78 -5.73
CA ARG A 117 -12.42 -12.71 -6.07
C ARG A 117 -13.18 -11.51 -6.60
N VAL A 118 -12.91 -10.34 -6.03
CA VAL A 118 -13.44 -9.06 -6.49
C VAL A 118 -12.30 -8.12 -6.88
N HIS A 119 -12.48 -7.39 -7.97
CA HIS A 119 -11.45 -6.55 -8.57
C HIS A 119 -12.02 -5.19 -8.95
N LEU A 120 -11.40 -4.12 -8.46
CA LEU A 120 -11.84 -2.72 -8.69
C LEU A 120 -13.28 -2.46 -8.27
N VAL A 121 -13.70 -3.03 -7.15
CA VAL A 121 -14.99 -2.76 -6.51
C VAL A 121 -14.79 -2.72 -4.99
N PRO A 122 -15.67 -2.03 -4.23
CA PRO A 122 -15.59 -2.02 -2.78
C PRO A 122 -15.64 -3.44 -2.18
N ALA A 123 -14.87 -3.66 -1.11
CA ALA A 123 -14.90 -4.92 -0.38
C ALA A 123 -16.33 -5.24 0.13
N PRO A 124 -16.87 -6.46 -0.11
CA PRO A 124 -18.24 -6.82 0.26
C PRO A 124 -18.35 -7.17 1.75
N VAL A 125 -18.07 -6.21 2.64
CA VAL A 125 -18.00 -6.44 4.10
C VAL A 125 -19.32 -6.90 4.73
N LEU A 126 -20.45 -6.51 4.13
CA LEU A 126 -21.79 -6.90 4.55
C LEU A 126 -22.17 -8.33 4.14
N ASP A 127 -21.43 -8.96 3.22
CA ASP A 127 -21.70 -10.31 2.80
C ASP A 127 -21.30 -11.31 3.90
N LYS A 128 -22.30 -11.96 4.49
CA LYS A 128 -22.13 -12.91 5.59
C LYS A 128 -21.45 -14.21 5.17
N ARG A 129 -21.26 -14.47 3.87
CA ARG A 129 -20.54 -15.64 3.36
C ARG A 129 -19.04 -15.58 3.64
N PHE A 130 -18.48 -14.41 3.95
CA PHE A 130 -17.04 -14.23 4.19
C PHE A 130 -16.77 -13.85 5.65
N ASP A 131 -15.90 -14.60 6.31
CA ASP A 131 -15.43 -14.31 7.66
C ASP A 131 -14.21 -13.37 7.65
N SER A 132 -13.52 -13.31 6.51
CA SER A 132 -12.28 -12.56 6.36
C SER A 132 -12.03 -12.14 4.91
N PHE A 133 -11.03 -11.28 4.74
CA PHE A 133 -10.63 -10.73 3.45
C PHE A 133 -9.15 -10.96 3.22
N LEU A 134 -8.79 -11.38 2.02
CA LEU A 134 -7.43 -11.33 1.52
C LEU A 134 -7.31 -10.09 0.64
N VAL A 135 -6.39 -9.20 0.93
CA VAL A 135 -6.18 -7.98 0.15
C VAL A 135 -4.74 -7.85 -0.29
N THR A 136 -4.53 -7.26 -1.46
CA THR A 136 -3.18 -6.91 -1.90
C THR A 136 -2.90 -5.43 -1.74
N LEU A 137 -1.74 -5.13 -1.16
CA LEU A 137 -1.21 -3.79 -1.00
C LEU A 137 0.02 -3.59 -1.91
N ARG A 138 0.28 -2.33 -2.23
CA ARG A 138 1.49 -1.85 -2.91
C ARG A 138 1.76 -0.43 -2.46
N ASP A 139 3.01 -0.04 -2.35
CA ASP A 139 3.38 1.36 -2.16
C ASP A 139 2.55 2.26 -3.12
N PRO A 140 1.79 3.26 -2.61
CA PRO A 140 0.88 4.05 -3.44
C PRO A 140 1.56 4.78 -4.60
N VAL A 141 2.80 5.25 -4.41
CA VAL A 141 3.59 5.89 -5.48
C VAL A 141 3.96 4.85 -6.54
N ALA A 142 4.53 3.71 -6.13
CA ALA A 142 4.89 2.63 -7.05
C ALA A 142 3.66 2.08 -7.80
N ARG A 143 2.48 2.06 -7.16
CA ARG A 143 1.21 1.71 -7.80
C ARG A 143 0.85 2.70 -8.90
N MET A 144 0.91 4.01 -8.62
CA MET A 144 0.60 5.06 -9.61
C MET A 144 1.58 5.02 -10.79
N VAL A 145 2.88 4.89 -10.53
CA VAL A 145 3.90 4.73 -11.58
C VAL A 145 3.61 3.49 -12.43
N SER A 146 3.28 2.37 -11.79
CA SER A 146 2.93 1.14 -12.51
C SER A 146 1.66 1.29 -13.34
N TRP A 147 0.65 2.00 -12.84
CA TRP A 147 -0.56 2.32 -13.60
C TRP A 147 -0.26 3.20 -14.81
N TYR A 148 0.52 4.27 -14.62
CA TYR A 148 0.88 5.21 -15.67
C TYR A 148 1.50 4.46 -16.84
N PHE A 149 2.59 3.73 -16.61
CA PHE A 149 3.23 2.92 -17.65
C PHE A 149 2.38 1.77 -18.14
N TYR A 150 1.37 1.34 -17.38
CA TYR A 150 0.47 0.31 -17.83
C TYR A 150 -0.56 0.80 -18.84
N LEU A 151 -1.00 2.05 -18.75
CA LEU A 151 -1.98 2.61 -19.69
C LEU A 151 -1.35 3.49 -20.76
N HIS A 152 -0.09 3.90 -20.58
CA HIS A 152 0.61 4.78 -21.48
C HIS A 152 0.64 4.23 -22.93
N PRO A 153 0.31 5.04 -23.95
CA PRO A 153 0.22 4.57 -25.35
C PRO A 153 1.54 3.98 -25.85
N LYS A 154 2.66 4.57 -25.40
CA LYS A 154 4.00 4.13 -25.82
C LYS A 154 4.39 2.78 -25.21
N TYR A 155 3.71 2.27 -24.18
CA TYR A 155 4.24 1.21 -23.31
C TYR A 155 3.24 0.14 -22.85
N PRO A 156 3.59 -1.15 -23.02
CA PRO A 156 4.04 -1.81 -24.24
C PRO A 156 2.95 -1.81 -25.34
N PRO A 157 3.35 -1.88 -26.63
CA PRO A 157 2.50 -1.61 -27.80
C PRO A 157 1.35 -2.61 -28.06
N GLN A 158 1.24 -3.67 -27.26
CA GLN A 158 0.32 -4.80 -27.52
C GLN A 158 -0.94 -4.78 -26.66
N LYS A 159 -1.21 -3.70 -25.91
CA LYS A 159 -2.37 -3.70 -25.01
C LYS A 159 -3.68 -3.59 -25.76
N LYS A 160 -4.60 -4.47 -25.36
CA LYS A 160 -5.94 -4.64 -25.94
C LYS A 160 -6.63 -3.26 -26.06
N PRO A 161 -7.25 -2.93 -27.21
CA PRO A 161 -8.01 -1.70 -27.42
C PRO A 161 -9.02 -1.38 -26.30
N LYS A 162 -9.50 -2.42 -25.59
CA LYS A 162 -10.39 -2.32 -24.43
C LYS A 162 -9.85 -1.43 -23.31
N HIS A 163 -8.54 -1.44 -23.05
CA HIS A 163 -7.95 -0.62 -21.98
C HIS A 163 -7.83 0.86 -22.36
N GLN A 164 -7.66 1.17 -23.65
CA GLN A 164 -7.56 2.55 -24.13
C GLN A 164 -8.92 3.25 -24.18
N LYS A 165 -9.99 2.53 -24.56
CA LYS A 165 -11.33 3.12 -24.74
C LYS A 165 -11.97 3.74 -23.49
N LEU A 166 -11.68 3.23 -22.28
CA LEU A 166 -12.34 3.71 -21.06
C LEU A 166 -11.52 4.75 -20.28
N CYS A 167 -10.32 5.10 -20.76
CA CYS A 167 -9.61 6.31 -20.32
C CYS A 167 -9.72 7.33 -21.45
N HIS A 168 -10.92 7.90 -21.62
CA HIS A 168 -11.33 8.85 -22.67
C HIS A 168 -10.20 9.29 -23.60
N ASP A 169 -10.10 8.61 -24.75
CA ASP A 169 -9.27 8.98 -25.91
C ASP A 169 -7.86 9.48 -25.61
N MET A 170 -7.22 8.91 -24.58
CA MET A 170 -5.84 9.24 -24.24
C MET A 170 -5.64 10.74 -23.93
N VAL A 171 -6.71 11.49 -23.61
CA VAL A 171 -6.64 12.94 -23.31
C VAL A 171 -5.60 13.19 -22.21
N PHE A 172 -5.60 12.35 -21.18
CA PHE A 172 -4.62 12.40 -20.10
C PHE A 172 -3.18 12.34 -20.62
N PHE A 173 -2.87 11.40 -21.53
CA PHE A 173 -1.52 11.24 -22.07
C PHE A 173 -1.16 12.29 -23.13
N ARG A 174 -2.14 13.02 -23.66
CA ARG A 174 -1.91 14.23 -24.47
C ARG A 174 -1.49 15.41 -23.59
N CYS A 175 -2.16 15.61 -22.45
CA CYS A 175 -1.75 16.59 -21.45
C CYS A 175 -0.39 16.24 -20.85
N TRP A 176 -0.19 14.98 -20.50
CA TRP A 176 0.94 14.52 -19.71
C TRP A 176 1.63 13.33 -20.40
N PRO A 177 2.48 13.60 -21.41
CA PRO A 177 3.10 12.55 -22.23
C PRO A 177 4.27 11.84 -21.54
N THR A 178 4.75 12.35 -20.41
CA THR A 178 5.80 11.74 -19.58
C THR A 178 5.37 11.72 -18.13
N LEU A 179 5.88 10.74 -17.37
CA LEU A 179 5.62 10.63 -15.93
C LEU A 179 6.12 11.88 -15.20
N LYS A 180 7.26 12.43 -15.64
CA LYS A 180 7.83 13.67 -15.12
C LYS A 180 6.88 14.85 -15.29
N ASN A 181 6.31 15.08 -16.48
CA ASN A 181 5.38 16.19 -16.70
C ASN A 181 4.09 16.02 -15.88
N PHE A 182 3.55 14.79 -15.81
CA PHE A 182 2.39 14.49 -14.97
C PHE A 182 2.65 14.89 -13.52
N THR A 183 3.79 14.49 -12.96
CA THR A 183 4.07 14.62 -11.53
C THR A 183 4.66 15.97 -11.13
N GLU A 184 5.53 16.57 -11.94
CA GLU A 184 6.13 17.88 -11.63
C GLU A 184 5.22 19.05 -11.99
N VAL A 185 4.47 18.96 -13.09
CA VAL A 185 3.64 20.07 -13.59
C VAL A 185 2.18 19.82 -13.24
N GLY A 186 1.60 18.71 -13.69
CA GLY A 186 0.16 18.46 -13.53
C GLY A 186 -0.31 18.29 -12.08
N LEU A 187 0.57 17.82 -11.19
CA LEU A 187 0.29 17.69 -9.76
C LEU A 187 0.84 18.84 -8.92
N ASN A 188 1.42 19.88 -9.54
CA ASN A 188 1.84 21.06 -8.80
C ASN A 188 0.62 21.84 -8.30
N VAL A 189 0.55 22.11 -7.00
CA VAL A 189 -0.57 22.80 -6.35
C VAL A 189 -0.32 24.31 -6.26
N THR A 190 0.94 24.77 -6.35
CA THR A 190 1.29 26.18 -6.14
C THR A 190 0.85 27.07 -7.30
N GLU A 191 0.71 26.49 -8.47
CA GLU A 191 0.12 27.13 -9.62
C GLU A 191 -1.30 26.60 -9.69
N ALA A 192 -2.28 27.42 -9.34
CA ALA A 192 -3.68 27.14 -9.63
C ALA A 192 -3.88 27.17 -11.15
N GLY A 193 -3.29 26.19 -11.83
CA GLY A 193 -3.44 25.94 -13.24
C GLY A 193 -4.91 25.68 -13.45
N ASN A 194 -5.59 26.69 -14.00
CA ASN A 194 -7.00 26.66 -14.34
C ASN A 194 -7.23 25.86 -15.63
N SER A 195 -6.30 24.96 -15.96
CA SER A 195 -6.38 24.14 -17.16
C SER A 195 -7.15 22.86 -16.87
N THR A 196 -7.86 22.38 -17.88
CA THR A 196 -8.51 21.06 -17.87
C THR A 196 -7.50 19.94 -17.59
N CYS A 197 -6.24 20.10 -18.00
CA CYS A 197 -5.19 19.11 -17.81
C CYS A 197 -4.78 18.95 -16.34
N ASP A 198 -4.68 20.04 -15.57
CA ASP A 198 -4.28 20.00 -14.16
C ASP A 198 -5.39 19.39 -13.29
N THR A 199 -6.63 19.78 -13.57
CA THR A 199 -7.80 19.17 -12.93
C THR A 199 -7.88 17.68 -13.24
N LEU A 200 -7.61 17.29 -14.49
CA LEU A 200 -7.55 15.89 -14.88
C LEU A 200 -6.42 15.14 -14.14
N ALA A 201 -5.23 15.71 -14.02
CA ALA A 201 -4.12 15.11 -13.28
C ALA A 201 -4.49 14.84 -11.81
N ARG A 202 -5.05 15.84 -11.12
CA ARG A 202 -5.50 15.72 -9.73
C ARG A 202 -6.62 14.70 -9.58
N ASN A 203 -7.61 14.70 -10.47
CA ASN A 203 -8.73 13.75 -10.40
C ASN A 203 -8.29 12.31 -10.67
N ILE A 204 -7.32 12.10 -11.56
CA ILE A 204 -6.70 10.78 -11.74
C ILE A 204 -5.93 10.38 -10.48
N ALA A 205 -5.08 11.25 -9.92
CA ALA A 205 -4.32 10.90 -8.72
C ALA A 205 -5.24 10.55 -7.53
N ARG A 206 -6.37 11.24 -7.41
CA ARG A 206 -7.40 11.02 -6.38
C ARG A 206 -8.32 9.84 -6.66
N GLY A 207 -8.34 9.29 -7.88
CA GLY A 207 -9.32 8.27 -8.26
C GLY A 207 -10.75 8.79 -8.40
N THR A 208 -10.93 10.09 -8.67
CA THR A 208 -12.25 10.67 -8.98
C THR A 208 -12.52 10.69 -10.48
N TYR A 209 -11.53 10.37 -11.31
CA TYR A 209 -11.67 10.26 -12.76
C TYR A 209 -11.67 8.80 -13.24
N HIS A 210 -12.64 8.42 -14.08
CA HIS A 210 -12.76 7.06 -14.59
C HIS A 210 -11.62 6.68 -15.54
N CYS A 211 -10.64 5.93 -15.02
CA CYS A 211 -9.57 5.35 -15.82
C CYS A 211 -9.13 3.95 -15.33
N TRP A 212 -9.93 2.94 -15.67
CA TRP A 212 -9.68 1.50 -15.43
C TRP A 212 -9.05 1.21 -14.05
N HIS A 213 -7.78 0.79 -14.04
CA HIS A 213 -7.06 0.27 -12.89
C HIS A 213 -6.64 1.35 -11.87
N ASN A 214 -7.04 2.61 -12.08
CA ASN A 214 -6.85 3.69 -11.14
C ASN A 214 -8.13 4.51 -10.92
N TYR A 215 -9.28 4.08 -11.46
CA TYR A 215 -10.55 4.72 -11.14
C TYR A 215 -10.94 4.45 -9.68
N TRP A 216 -10.84 3.19 -9.26
CA TRP A 216 -11.03 2.83 -7.87
C TRP A 216 -9.69 2.96 -7.17
N ASN A 217 -9.69 3.65 -6.04
CA ASN A 217 -8.52 3.95 -5.24
C ASN A 217 -8.54 3.10 -3.94
N TYR A 218 -7.56 3.21 -3.05
CA TYR A 218 -7.56 2.52 -1.75
C TYR A 218 -8.81 2.86 -0.94
N GLU A 219 -9.19 4.14 -0.86
CA GLU A 219 -10.36 4.60 -0.08
C GLU A 219 -11.64 3.90 -0.54
N ARG A 220 -11.91 3.86 -1.84
CA ARG A 220 -13.15 3.30 -2.38
C ARG A 220 -13.16 1.77 -2.36
N THR A 221 -12.01 1.13 -2.58
CA THR A 221 -11.90 -0.33 -2.65
C THR A 221 -11.88 -0.97 -1.24
N TYR A 222 -11.11 -0.38 -0.33
CA TYR A 222 -10.83 -0.95 0.98
C TYR A 222 -11.40 -0.15 2.15
N GLY A 223 -11.93 1.05 1.93
CA GLY A 223 -12.60 1.86 2.95
C GLY A 223 -13.61 1.06 3.79
N PRO A 224 -14.49 0.24 3.19
CA PRO A 224 -15.43 -0.58 3.96
C PRO A 224 -14.77 -1.54 4.97
N LEU A 225 -13.52 -1.96 4.73
CA LEU A 225 -12.79 -2.82 5.66
C LEU A 225 -12.37 -2.09 6.94
N LEU A 226 -12.20 -0.76 6.87
CA LEU A 226 -11.76 0.06 8.01
C LEU A 226 -12.78 0.07 9.15
N ASP A 227 -14.05 -0.05 8.81
CA ASP A 227 -15.17 -0.07 9.77
C ASP A 227 -15.68 -1.50 10.03
N SER A 228 -15.04 -2.51 9.42
CA SER A 228 -15.41 -3.90 9.59
C SER A 228 -14.65 -4.54 10.78
N ASN A 229 -15.30 -5.46 11.47
CA ASN A 229 -14.67 -6.31 12.49
C ASN A 229 -14.11 -7.63 11.90
N LYS A 230 -14.13 -7.77 10.58
CA LYS A 230 -13.69 -9.00 9.89
C LYS A 230 -12.17 -9.02 9.78
N LYS A 231 -11.58 -10.21 9.79
CA LYS A 231 -10.12 -10.36 9.70
C LYS A 231 -9.63 -9.94 8.32
N VAL A 232 -8.53 -9.19 8.26
CA VAL A 232 -7.91 -8.75 7.02
C VAL A 232 -6.51 -9.36 6.91
N TYR A 233 -6.28 -10.14 5.86
CA TYR A 233 -4.98 -10.69 5.49
C TYR A 233 -4.41 -9.84 4.37
N VAL A 234 -3.16 -9.42 4.49
CA VAL A 234 -2.48 -8.52 3.56
C VAL A 234 -1.34 -9.24 2.87
N VAL A 235 -1.30 -9.13 1.54
CA VAL A 235 -0.15 -9.49 0.71
C VAL A 235 0.44 -8.22 0.09
N ARG A 236 1.63 -7.83 0.50
CA ARG A 236 2.35 -6.66 -0.04
C ARG A 236 3.02 -7.02 -1.35
N THR A 237 2.89 -6.20 -2.38
CA THR A 237 3.47 -6.46 -3.71
C THR A 237 4.99 -6.56 -3.64
N GLU A 238 5.62 -5.78 -2.78
CA GLU A 238 7.06 -5.74 -2.52
C GLU A 238 7.57 -7.03 -1.86
N HIS A 239 6.66 -7.81 -1.26
CA HIS A 239 6.94 -9.06 -0.56
C HIS A 239 5.99 -10.19 -0.98
N LEU A 240 5.46 -10.13 -2.21
CA LEU A 240 4.26 -10.87 -2.66
C LEU A 240 4.29 -12.35 -2.28
N TRP A 241 5.36 -13.05 -2.64
CA TRP A 241 5.45 -14.49 -2.43
C TRP A 241 5.73 -14.85 -0.98
N ARG A 242 6.51 -14.03 -0.27
CA ARG A 242 6.79 -14.24 1.15
C ARG A 242 5.51 -14.11 1.98
N ASP A 243 4.76 -13.02 1.79
CA ASP A 243 3.51 -12.78 2.51
C ASP A 243 2.47 -13.85 2.17
N PHE A 244 2.41 -14.32 0.91
CA PHE A 244 1.55 -15.44 0.52
C PHE A 244 1.92 -16.73 1.25
N ASP A 245 3.20 -17.12 1.22
CA ASP A 245 3.67 -18.37 1.83
C ASP A 245 3.52 -18.33 3.37
N GLU A 246 3.68 -17.17 4.00
CA GLU A 246 3.42 -16.98 5.44
C GLU A 246 1.94 -17.16 5.80
N ILE A 247 1.01 -16.64 4.97
CA ILE A 247 -0.43 -16.87 5.15
C ILE A 247 -0.78 -18.35 4.98
N GLU A 248 -0.24 -19.01 3.94
CA GLU A 248 -0.44 -20.44 3.73
C GLU A 248 0.01 -21.25 4.95
N ALA A 249 1.21 -20.98 5.46
CA ALA A 249 1.75 -21.65 6.65
C ALA A 249 0.87 -21.41 7.89
N ALA A 250 0.38 -20.19 8.09
CA ALA A 250 -0.50 -19.86 9.20
C ALA A 250 -1.85 -20.60 9.12
N LEU A 251 -2.37 -20.86 7.91
CA LEU A 251 -3.61 -21.59 7.71
C LEU A 251 -3.47 -23.11 7.90
N VAL A 252 -2.28 -23.72 7.71
CA VAL A 252 -2.06 -25.14 8.04
C VAL A 252 -2.08 -25.38 9.55
N GLY A 253 -1.71 -24.37 10.34
CA GLY A 253 -1.48 -24.49 11.78
C GLY A 253 -0.12 -25.12 12.10
N SER A 254 0.48 -24.69 13.21
CA SER A 254 1.82 -25.15 13.63
C SER A 254 1.89 -26.59 14.12
N GLU A 255 0.75 -27.27 14.32
CA GLU A 255 0.69 -28.60 14.94
C GLU A 255 0.82 -29.77 13.94
N SER A 256 0.69 -29.49 12.64
CA SER A 256 0.94 -30.50 11.61
C SER A 256 2.45 -30.68 11.44
N GLY A 257 3.08 -31.49 12.31
CA GLY A 257 4.51 -31.82 12.33
C GLY A 257 5.08 -32.41 11.02
N SER A 258 4.27 -32.55 9.98
CA SER A 258 4.71 -32.51 8.60
C SER A 258 5.29 -31.11 8.32
N GLY A 259 6.60 -30.96 8.55
CA GLY A 259 7.35 -29.75 8.22
C GLY A 259 6.96 -29.21 6.84
N PRO A 260 7.15 -27.90 6.60
CA PRO A 260 6.63 -27.22 5.42
C PRO A 260 6.83 -28.13 4.23
N THR A 261 5.73 -28.50 3.57
CA THR A 261 5.77 -29.02 2.21
C THR A 261 6.28 -27.86 1.39
N THR A 262 7.58 -27.57 1.55
CA THR A 262 8.38 -26.95 0.56
C THR A 262 8.01 -27.76 -0.66
N VAL A 263 7.27 -27.14 -1.57
CA VAL A 263 7.25 -27.57 -2.94
C VAL A 263 8.71 -27.38 -3.39
N ALA A 264 9.55 -28.32 -2.96
CA ALA A 264 10.99 -28.36 -3.07
C ALA A 264 11.24 -28.68 -4.53
N GLY A 265 11.13 -27.65 -5.37
CA GLY A 265 11.20 -27.84 -6.81
C GLY A 265 11.03 -26.56 -7.59
N GLN A 266 10.28 -25.58 -7.08
CA GLN A 266 10.25 -24.26 -7.68
C GLN A 266 10.73 -23.22 -6.67
N LYS A 267 12.06 -23.06 -6.63
CA LYS A 267 12.61 -21.71 -6.52
C LYS A 267 11.83 -20.90 -7.53
N SER A 268 10.94 -20.04 -7.06
CA SER A 268 10.20 -19.11 -7.92
C SER A 268 11.22 -18.11 -8.45
N GLY A 269 12.07 -18.54 -9.38
CA GLY A 269 13.10 -17.74 -10.05
C GLY A 269 12.49 -16.61 -10.90
N GLY A 270 11.17 -16.44 -10.85
CA GLY A 270 10.44 -15.31 -11.43
C GLY A 270 10.00 -14.24 -10.42
N GLY A 271 10.23 -14.39 -9.12
CA GLY A 271 9.69 -13.48 -8.09
C GLY A 271 10.55 -12.27 -7.75
N SER A 272 11.87 -12.38 -7.96
CA SER A 272 12.81 -11.27 -7.81
C SER A 272 13.85 -11.33 -8.91
N LYS A 273 13.41 -11.35 -10.18
CA LYS A 273 14.00 -10.31 -11.02
C LYS A 273 13.51 -9.06 -10.33
N GLU A 274 14.38 -8.50 -9.49
CA GLU A 274 14.30 -7.13 -9.07
C GLU A 274 13.75 -6.46 -10.31
N VAL A 275 12.49 -6.02 -10.25
CA VAL A 275 12.00 -5.10 -11.26
C VAL A 275 12.74 -3.83 -10.86
N THR A 276 14.08 -3.84 -11.03
CA THR A 276 14.83 -2.71 -11.48
C THR A 276 13.90 -2.19 -12.53
N ASN A 277 13.39 -1.00 -12.27
CA ASN A 277 12.60 -0.28 -13.22
C ASN A 277 13.50 -0.17 -14.45
N ARG A 278 13.48 -1.19 -15.31
CA ARG A 278 14.11 -1.24 -16.63
C ARG A 278 13.33 -0.36 -17.60
N PHE A 279 12.62 0.59 -17.01
CA PHE A 279 12.31 1.89 -17.53
C PHE A 279 13.47 2.84 -17.21
N GLU A 280 14.73 2.38 -17.33
CA GLU A 280 15.84 3.23 -17.75
C GLU A 280 15.48 3.76 -19.14
N ARG A 281 14.60 4.76 -19.16
CA ARG A 281 14.20 5.45 -20.37
C ARG A 281 14.48 6.91 -20.09
N ASN A 282 15.57 7.37 -20.72
CA ASN A 282 16.05 8.73 -20.69
C ASN A 282 14.88 9.73 -20.64
N GLY A 283 14.64 10.32 -19.47
CA GLY A 283 13.63 11.38 -19.26
C GLY A 283 12.26 10.97 -18.66
N ASP A 284 11.98 9.69 -18.44
CA ASP A 284 10.72 9.18 -17.86
C ASP A 284 10.81 8.82 -16.36
N GLU A 285 11.95 9.10 -15.73
CA GLU A 285 12.15 8.84 -14.30
C GLU A 285 11.33 9.81 -13.44
N LEU A 286 10.84 9.28 -12.31
CA LEU A 286 10.18 10.08 -11.30
C LEU A 286 11.24 10.93 -10.58
N SER A 287 11.22 12.25 -10.83
CA SER A 287 12.13 13.16 -10.14
C SER A 287 11.76 13.33 -8.66
N LEU A 288 12.67 13.87 -7.86
CA LEU A 288 12.39 14.15 -6.45
C LEU A 288 11.19 15.12 -6.28
N LEU A 289 11.11 16.17 -7.10
CA LEU A 289 9.99 17.11 -7.09
C LEU A 289 8.68 16.43 -7.50
N GLY A 290 8.70 15.64 -8.57
CA GLY A 290 7.54 14.89 -9.03
C GLY A 290 7.06 13.87 -7.98
N GLN A 291 8.00 13.20 -7.30
CA GLN A 291 7.71 12.30 -6.19
C GLN A 291 7.02 13.04 -5.04
N GLN A 292 7.51 14.20 -4.62
CA GLN A 292 6.91 15.01 -3.56
C GLN A 292 5.48 15.44 -3.90
N ASN A 293 5.27 15.98 -5.11
CA ASN A 293 3.94 16.37 -5.59
C ASN A 293 2.99 15.16 -5.63
N LEU A 294 3.49 14.01 -6.10
CA LEU A 294 2.72 12.79 -6.17
C LEU A 294 2.35 12.25 -4.79
N CYS A 295 3.27 12.26 -3.82
CA CYS A 295 2.99 11.90 -2.43
C CYS A 295 1.86 12.76 -1.85
N ARG A 296 1.93 14.09 -2.05
CA ARG A 296 0.89 15.02 -1.59
C ARG A 296 -0.47 14.71 -2.23
N ALA A 297 -0.49 14.50 -3.55
CA ALA A 297 -1.71 14.16 -4.29
C ALA A 297 -2.31 12.81 -3.85
N LEU A 298 -1.45 11.86 -3.45
CA LEU A 298 -1.82 10.55 -2.96
C LEU A 298 -2.00 10.49 -1.43
N CYS A 299 -2.00 11.61 -0.71
CA CYS A 299 -2.02 11.56 0.75
C CYS A 299 -3.18 10.71 1.30
N ARG A 300 -4.41 10.88 0.79
CA ARG A 300 -5.57 10.07 1.23
C ARG A 300 -5.35 8.57 1.00
N GLU A 301 -4.80 8.21 -0.17
CA GLU A 301 -4.44 6.84 -0.52
C GLU A 301 -3.41 6.25 0.45
N ILE A 302 -2.39 7.05 0.80
CA ILE A 302 -1.36 6.69 1.77
C ILE A 302 -1.98 6.46 3.15
N GLN A 303 -2.89 7.33 3.60
CA GLN A 303 -3.54 7.15 4.90
C GLN A 303 -4.37 5.86 4.96
N VAL A 304 -5.13 5.54 3.90
CA VAL A 304 -5.88 4.28 3.83
C VAL A 304 -4.94 3.08 3.77
N TYR A 305 -3.87 3.14 2.97
CA TYR A 305 -2.83 2.12 2.90
C TYR A 305 -2.25 1.79 4.30
N LYS A 306 -1.89 2.82 5.09
CA LYS A 306 -1.39 2.63 6.46
C LYS A 306 -2.43 1.99 7.38
N LYS A 307 -3.69 2.40 7.28
CA LYS A 307 -4.78 1.83 8.08
C LYS A 307 -5.01 0.35 7.76
N ILE A 308 -5.07 -0.02 6.48
CA ILE A 308 -5.22 -1.42 6.06
C ILE A 308 -4.01 -2.26 6.50
N LEU A 309 -2.79 -1.71 6.38
CA LEU A 309 -1.58 -2.38 6.86
C LEU A 309 -1.63 -2.65 8.37
N ARG A 310 -2.16 -1.72 9.16
CA ARG A 310 -2.33 -1.90 10.61
C ARG A 310 -3.39 -2.94 10.96
N LEU A 311 -4.48 -2.99 10.19
CA LEU A 311 -5.55 -3.98 10.34
C LEU A 311 -5.11 -5.41 9.98
N SER A 312 -3.97 -5.58 9.33
CA SER A 312 -3.55 -6.91 8.88
C SER A 312 -3.29 -7.84 10.07
N VAL A 313 -3.86 -9.05 10.00
CA VAL A 313 -3.71 -10.06 11.07
C VAL A 313 -2.50 -10.97 10.84
N ASN A 314 -1.98 -11.03 9.61
CA ASN A 314 -0.88 -11.93 9.23
C ASN A 314 0.51 -11.29 9.32
N LEU A 315 0.62 -9.97 9.43
CA LEU A 315 1.92 -9.30 9.51
C LEU A 315 2.28 -8.99 10.96
N SER A 316 3.51 -9.28 11.34
CA SER A 316 4.04 -8.89 12.65
C SER A 316 4.20 -7.36 12.77
N ALA A 317 4.29 -6.85 14.00
CA ALA A 317 4.56 -5.42 14.24
C ALA A 317 5.86 -4.97 13.56
N ALA A 318 6.92 -5.80 13.61
CA ALA A 318 8.19 -5.51 12.97
C ALA A 318 8.06 -5.38 11.44
N GLU A 319 7.25 -6.21 10.81
CA GLU A 319 7.01 -6.14 9.37
C GLU A 319 6.14 -4.98 8.94
N LYS A 320 5.10 -4.66 9.73
CA LYS A 320 4.29 -3.45 9.54
C LYS A 320 5.19 -2.22 9.62
N ASN A 321 6.05 -2.14 10.64
CA ASN A 321 7.00 -1.05 10.80
C ASN A 321 8.00 -0.98 9.64
N LYS A 322 8.57 -2.11 9.21
CA LYS A 322 9.46 -2.16 8.04
C LYS A 322 8.79 -1.58 6.79
N THR A 323 7.55 -1.97 6.51
CA THR A 323 6.79 -1.44 5.37
C THR A 323 6.49 0.05 5.51
N LEU A 324 6.21 0.55 6.72
CA LEU A 324 6.06 1.99 6.96
C LEU A 324 7.38 2.75 6.80
N GLN A 325 8.52 2.16 7.16
CA GLN A 325 9.84 2.74 6.92
C GLN A 325 10.19 2.79 5.43
N GLU A 326 9.82 1.76 4.68
CA GLU A 326 9.96 1.75 3.21
C GLU A 326 9.10 2.86 2.58
N LEU A 327 7.85 3.01 3.03
CA LEU A 327 7.00 4.12 2.63
C LEU A 327 7.60 5.49 3.00
N ALA A 328 8.18 5.63 4.20
CA ALA A 328 8.80 6.88 4.65
C ALA A 328 10.03 7.29 3.83
N LYS A 329 10.72 6.34 3.18
CA LYS A 329 11.78 6.66 2.20
C LYS A 329 11.21 7.32 0.94
N THR A 330 9.99 6.96 0.56
CA THR A 330 9.30 7.47 -0.64
C THR A 330 8.52 8.75 -0.34
N CYS A 331 7.70 8.75 0.71
CA CYS A 331 6.82 9.85 1.11
C CYS A 331 7.02 10.18 2.59
N PRO A 332 8.11 10.87 2.98
CA PRO A 332 8.48 11.06 4.37
C PRO A 332 7.45 11.83 5.20
N LEU A 333 6.79 12.83 4.61
CA LEU A 333 5.78 13.64 5.28
C LEU A 333 4.51 12.82 5.52
N GLU A 334 3.94 12.24 4.46
CA GLU A 334 2.67 11.51 4.51
C GLU A 334 2.77 10.20 5.30
N ALA A 335 3.96 9.58 5.34
CA ALA A 335 4.21 8.42 6.20
C ALA A 335 4.09 8.78 7.68
N GLY A 336 4.69 9.90 8.10
CA GLY A 336 4.71 10.37 9.49
C GLY A 336 3.42 11.05 9.96
N GLU A 337 2.66 11.67 9.06
CA GLU A 337 1.43 12.38 9.42
C GLU A 337 0.25 11.43 9.71
N ALA A 338 -0.59 11.77 10.70
CA ALA A 338 -1.79 11.00 11.04
C ALA A 338 -2.94 11.17 10.04
N GLY A 339 -2.88 12.20 9.20
CA GLY A 339 -3.91 12.57 8.23
C GLY A 339 -3.31 13.39 7.09
N CYS A 340 -4.16 14.00 6.28
CA CYS A 340 -3.73 14.94 5.25
C CYS A 340 -3.95 16.36 5.75
N GLY A 341 -2.95 17.23 5.62
CA GLY A 341 -3.10 18.65 5.94
C GLY A 341 -4.28 19.30 5.20
N LYS A 342 -4.85 20.37 5.79
CA LYS A 342 -6.00 21.11 5.24
C LYS A 342 -5.77 21.70 3.84
N GLU A 343 -4.51 21.81 3.41
CA GLU A 343 -4.14 22.26 2.06
C GLU A 343 -4.67 21.33 0.94
N GLY A 344 -5.13 20.12 1.27
CA GLY A 344 -5.81 19.22 0.33
C GLY A 344 -7.32 19.43 0.18
N GLU A 345 -7.98 20.15 1.09
CA GLU A 345 -9.45 20.26 1.16
C GLU A 345 -10.00 21.57 0.58
N GLY A 346 -9.16 22.60 0.42
CA GLY A 346 -9.59 23.97 0.10
C GLY A 346 -10.22 24.23 -1.28
N VAL A 347 -10.42 23.22 -2.15
CA VAL A 347 -10.96 23.42 -3.52
C VAL A 347 -12.14 22.48 -3.83
N LEU A 348 -12.69 21.75 -2.86
CA LEU A 348 -13.52 20.55 -3.13
C LEU A 348 -15.02 20.63 -2.79
N GLN A 349 -15.61 21.80 -2.54
CA GLN A 349 -17.02 21.84 -2.13
C GLN A 349 -18.09 21.95 -3.24
N ASN A 350 -17.74 22.03 -4.53
CA ASN A 350 -18.74 22.26 -5.59
C ASN A 350 -18.64 21.29 -6.78
N ASP A 351 -18.54 19.98 -6.56
CA ASP A 351 -18.68 19.00 -7.66
C ASP A 351 -19.98 18.18 -7.50
N PRO A 352 -21.10 18.59 -8.15
CA PRO A 352 -22.41 17.98 -7.97
C PRO A 352 -22.57 16.58 -8.62
N LEU A 353 -21.50 16.00 -9.18
CA LEU A 353 -21.57 14.74 -9.95
C LEU A 353 -21.34 13.46 -9.15
N VAL A 354 -21.16 13.53 -7.83
CA VAL A 354 -20.82 12.34 -7.01
C VAL A 354 -22.04 11.62 -6.41
N HIS A 355 -23.26 12.15 -6.54
CA HIS A 355 -24.46 11.59 -5.89
C HIS A 355 -25.42 10.77 -6.78
N SER A 356 -25.00 10.29 -7.94
CA SER A 356 -25.84 9.40 -8.76
C SER A 356 -25.09 8.17 -9.26
N VAL A 357 -24.84 7.20 -8.37
CA VAL A 357 -24.64 5.79 -8.72
C VAL A 357 -25.26 4.92 -7.63
#